data_AF-R6DK73-F1
#
_entry.id   AF-R6DK73-F1
#
_cell.length_a   1.000
_cell.length_b   1.000
_cell.length_c   1.000
_cell.angle_alpha   90.00
_cell.angle_beta   90.00
_cell.angle_gamma   90.00
#
_symmetry.space_group_name_H-M   'P 1'
#
loop_
_entity.id
_entity.type
_entity.pdbx_description
1 polymer ?
#
loop_
_entity_poly.entity_id
_entity_poly.type
_entity_poly.pdbx_seq_one_letter_code
_entity_poly.pdbx_strand_id
1 'polypeptide(L)' 'MYELSVNGEYSSVCDEQSFVSLLCLEGNAEIECADEKLTMKKGESIFIPANKGKFTINGNVKILETRL' A
#
# COMPACT_ATOMS: atom_id res chain seq x y z
N MET A 1 7.40 -10.93 -0.46
CA MET A 1 6.01 -10.99 0.04
C MET A 1 6.07 -11.09 1.55
N TYR A 2 5.50 -10.13 2.27
CA TYR A 2 5.42 -10.14 3.73
C TYR A 2 4.13 -9.49 4.20
N GLU A 3 3.75 -9.80 5.44
CA GLU A 3 2.57 -9.22 6.08
C GLU A 3 2.94 -7.92 6.78
N LEU A 4 2.15 -6.88 6.55
CA LEU A 4 2.30 -5.55 7.14
C LEU A 4 1.05 -5.22 7.96
N SER A 5 1.25 -4.88 9.24
CA SER A 5 0.19 -4.35 10.11
C SER A 5 0.40 -2.85 10.31
N VAL A 6 -0.56 -2.05 9.88
CA VAL A 6 -0.52 -0.58 10.01
C VAL A 6 -1.58 -0.15 11.02
N ASN A 7 -1.15 0.61 12.03
CA ASN A 7 -2.01 1.21 13.05
C ASN A 7 -1.68 2.71 13.14
N GLY A 8 -2.22 3.50 12.21
CA GLY A 8 -1.84 4.89 11.99
C GLY A 8 -1.25 5.06 10.59
N GLU A 9 -0.07 5.66 10.50
CA GLU A 9 0.59 5.92 9.22
C GLU A 9 1.79 5.00 9.00
N TYR A 10 1.90 4.46 7.79
CA TYR A 10 3.09 3.81 7.26
C TYR A 10 3.47 4.48 5.94
N SER A 11 4.77 4.59 5.65
CA SER A 11 5.23 5.14 4.38
C SER A 11 6.38 4.31 3.81
N SER A 12 6.40 4.18 2.50
CA SER A 12 7.44 3.46 1.77
C SER A 12 7.63 4.09 0.39
N VAL A 13 8.66 3.63 -0.33
CA VAL A 13 9.02 4.14 -1.65
C VAL A 13 8.89 3.00 -2.67
N CYS A 14 8.24 3.29 -3.79
CA CYS A 14 8.23 2.47 -4.99
C CYS A 14 9.28 3.05 -5.96
N ASP A 15 10.48 2.45 -5.95
CA ASP A 15 11.61 2.92 -6.75
C ASP A 15 11.45 2.55 -8.24
N GLU A 16 12.43 2.93 -9.06
CA GLU A 16 12.39 2.68 -10.51
C GLU A 16 12.49 1.19 -10.88
N GLN A 17 12.90 0.34 -9.95
CA GLN A 17 13.20 -1.07 -10.21
C GLN A 17 12.10 -2.01 -9.70
N SER A 18 11.21 -1.54 -8.83
CA SER A 18 10.20 -2.38 -8.20
C SER A 18 8.79 -1.87 -8.37
N PHE A 19 7.82 -2.78 -8.39
CA PHE A 19 6.41 -2.45 -8.22
C PHE A 19 5.88 -3.02 -6.90
N VAL A 20 4.80 -2.44 -6.39
CA VAL A 20 4.19 -2.87 -5.12
C VAL A 20 2.75 -3.28 -5.35
N SER A 21 2.41 -4.50 -4.94
CA SER A 21 1.04 -4.98 -4.83
C SER A 21 0.65 -5.05 -3.36
N LEU A 22 -0.45 -4.38 -3.02
CA LEU A 22 -1.04 -4.33 -1.68
C LEU A 22 -2.37 -5.06 -1.70
N LEU A 23 -2.49 -6.17 -0.98
CA LEU A 23 -3.77 -6.86 -0.77
C LEU A 23 -4.25 -6.62 0.67
N CYS A 24 -5.45 -6.09 0.83
CA CYS A 24 -6.05 -5.88 2.14
C CYS A 24 -6.56 -7.22 2.71
N LEU A 25 -5.91 -7.72 3.75
CA LEU A 25 -6.33 -8.93 4.45
C LEU A 25 -7.44 -8.61 5.46
N GLU A 26 -7.32 -7.49 6.18
CA GLU A 26 -8.26 -7.03 7.20
C GLU A 26 -8.23 -5.50 7.37
N GLY A 27 -9.33 -4.93 7.86
CA GLY A 27 -9.43 -3.49 8.12
C GLY A 27 -9.63 -2.65 6.85
N ASN A 28 -9.22 -1.39 6.94
CA ASN A 28 -9.31 -0.42 5.86
C ASN A 28 -8.23 0.67 5.98
N ALA A 29 -7.82 1.23 4.85
CA ALA A 29 -6.86 2.32 4.81
C ALA A 29 -7.09 3.26 3.62
N GLU A 30 -6.60 4.48 3.75
CA GLU A 30 -6.35 5.39 2.64
C GLU A 30 -4.90 5.21 2.17
N ILE A 31 -4.72 5.05 0.86
CA ILE A 31 -3.43 4.99 0.20
C ILE A 31 -3.25 6.28 -0.58
N GLU A 32 -2.18 7.01 -0.31
CA GLU A 32 -1.81 8.21 -1.06
C GLU A 32 -0.49 7.97 -1.77
N CYS A 33 -0.46 8.26 -3.07
CA CYS A 33 0.69 8.08 -3.94
C CYS A 33 0.70 9.19 -4.99
N ALA A 34 1.74 10.03 -4.99
CA ALA A 34 1.76 11.26 -5.77
C ALA A 34 0.48 12.10 -5.52
N ASP A 35 -0.29 12.41 -6.56
CA ASP A 35 -1.54 13.19 -6.47
C ASP A 35 -2.80 12.31 -6.40
N GLU A 36 -2.64 10.99 -6.26
CA GLU A 36 -3.74 10.03 -6.20
C GLU A 36 -3.99 9.59 -4.75
N LYS A 37 -5.26 9.66 -4.34
CA LYS A 37 -5.77 9.09 -3.09
C LYS A 37 -6.74 7.97 -3.43
N LEU A 38 -6.44 6.79 -2.92
CA LEU A 38 -7.24 5.58 -3.07
C LEU A 38 -7.66 5.10 -1.68
N THR A 39 -8.76 4.37 -1.60
CA THR A 39 -9.13 3.68 -0.35
C THR A 39 -9.12 2.18 -0.61
N MET A 40 -8.76 1.40 0.40
CA MET A 40 -8.83 -0.05 0.35
C MET A 40 -9.55 -0.60 1.58
N LYS A 41 -10.38 -1.62 1.37
CA LYS A 41 -11.00 -2.47 2.42
C LYS A 41 -10.68 -3.94 2.19
N LYS A 42 -10.95 -4.78 3.19
CA LYS A 42 -10.72 -6.22 3.15
C LYS A 42 -11.14 -6.85 1.82
N GLY A 43 -10.22 -7.60 1.21
CA GLY A 43 -10.39 -8.29 -0.06
C GLY A 43 -10.00 -7.47 -1.29
N GLU A 44 -9.77 -6.16 -1.16
CA GLU A 44 -9.33 -5.31 -2.28
C GLU A 44 -7.83 -5.33 -2.45
N SER A 45 -7.39 -5.11 -3.69
CA SER A 45 -6.00 -5.02 -4.06
C SER A 45 -5.71 -3.69 -4.75
N ILE A 46 -4.61 -3.05 -4.37
CA ILE A 46 -4.07 -1.86 -5.03
C ILE A 46 -2.71 -2.23 -5.62
N PHE A 47 -2.46 -1.75 -6.83
CA PHE A 47 -1.19 -1.90 -7.53
C PHE A 47 -0.54 -0.53 -7.67
N ILE A 48 0.67 -0.39 -7.16
CA ILE A 48 1.50 0.80 -7.29
C ILE A 48 2.60 0.49 -8.32
N PRO A 49 2.54 1.09 -9.52
CA PRO A 49 3.57 0.92 -10.54
C PRO A 49 4.96 1.35 -10.05
N ALA A 50 5.99 0.82 -10.71
CA ALA A 50 7.36 1.29 -10.53
C ALA A 50 7.51 2.77 -10.85
N ASN A 51 8.54 3.40 -10.26
CA ASN A 51 8.84 4.82 -10.42
C ASN A 51 7.70 5.77 -10.03
N LYS A 52 6.86 5.36 -9.07
CA LYS A 52 5.81 6.23 -8.49
C LYS A 52 6.28 7.00 -7.27
N GLY A 53 7.46 6.68 -6.75
CA GLY A 53 8.05 7.38 -5.62
C GLY A 53 7.39 7.00 -4.30
N LYS A 54 7.21 7.99 -3.42
CA LYS A 54 6.68 7.75 -2.08
C LYS A 54 5.18 7.42 -2.14
N PHE A 55 4.78 6.41 -1.39
CA PHE A 55 3.38 6.17 -1.04
C PHE A 55 3.21 6.07 0.49
N THR A 56 2.02 6.41 0.95
CA THR A 56 1.60 6.33 2.36
C THR A 56 0.36 5.46 2.49
N ILE A 57 0.29 4.74 3.60
CA ILE A 57 -0.84 3.92 4.02
C ILE A 57 -1.29 4.49 5.36
N ASN A 58 -2.52 4.99 5.44
CA ASN A 58 -3.09 5.52 6.67
C ASN A 58 -4.36 4.77 7.08
N GLY A 59 -4.36 4.18 8.26
CA GLY A 59 -5.53 3.49 8.80
C GLY A 59 -5.19 2.41 9.82
N ASN A 60 -6.17 1.55 10.08
CA ASN A 60 -6.00 0.33 10.85
C ASN A 60 -6.23 -0.85 9.89
N VAL A 61 -5.15 -1.39 9.34
CA VAL A 61 -5.20 -2.33 8.21
C VAL A 61 -4.11 -3.37 8.31
N LYS A 62 -4.44 -4.58 7.86
CA LYS A 62 -3.51 -5.68 7.67
C LYS A 62 -3.36 -5.95 6.18
N ILE A 63 -2.14 -5.85 5.66
CA ILE A 63 -1.85 -5.90 4.23
C ILE A 63 -0.85 -7.01 3.94
N LEU A 64 -1.07 -7.74 2.85
CA LEU A 64 -0.03 -8.55 2.23
C LEU A 64 0.67 -7.68 1.18
N GLU A 65 1.92 -7.28 1.46
CA GLU A 65 2.74 -6.53 0.51
C GLU A 65 3.59 -7.51 -0.31
N THR A 66 3.49 -7.39 -1.62
CA THR A 66 4.39 -8.06 -2.56
C THR A 66 5.15 -7.00 -3.35
N ARG A 67 6.47 -7.11 -3.31
CA ARG A 67 7.40 -6.28 -4.05
C ARG A 67 8.26 -7.17 -4.93
N LEU A 68 8.35 -6.81 -6.20
CA LEU A 68 9.13 -7.48 -7.24
C LEU A 68 9.93 -6.43 -7.99
#